data_AF-A0A812GGE3-F1
#
_entry.id   AF-A0A812GGE3-F1
#
_cell.length_a   1.000
_cell.length_b   1.000
_cell.length_c   1.000
_cell.angle_alpha   90.00
_cell.angle_beta   90.00
_cell.angle_gamma   90.00
#
_symmetry.space_group_name_H-M   'P 1'
#
loop_
_entity.id
_entity.type
_entity.pdbx_description
1 polymer ?
#
loop_
_entity_poly.entity_id
_entity_poly.type
_entity_poly.pdbx_seq_one_letter_code
_entity_poly.pdbx_strand_id
1 'polypeptide(L)'
;MDEEWLEETATSRCMRQRGVKRRQGSIEDVIARQHLPPGPSNLQELMQFPEHMVWTVFERADFKSRVLSLLQHGVCESSDYSGVFAEGEAKRLMFRAIERQTGFKVPHVATRTCDIDSSAQATLVHISDVQERGNMCVFPDIRQQVHQLAQDWLDGCAPGPEATQDQQAQAYEAMHDWLRRNGSWAVNQDR
;
A
#
# COMPACT_ATOMS: atom_id res chain seq x y z
N MET A 1 -37.92 9.34 25.94
CA MET A 1 -36.75 8.73 26.61
C MET A 1 -35.91 8.25 25.45
N ASP A 2 -35.12 9.18 24.93
CA ASP A 2 -34.43 9.06 23.65
C ASP A 2 -33.02 8.56 23.93
N GLU A 3 -32.74 7.32 23.52
CA GLU A 3 -31.39 6.74 23.57
C GLU A 3 -30.59 7.27 22.38
N GLU A 4 -29.82 8.30 22.64
CA GLU A 4 -28.84 8.90 21.73
C GLU A 4 -27.62 7.95 21.63
N TRP A 5 -27.68 6.99 20.72
CA TRP A 5 -26.52 6.20 20.30
C TRP A 5 -25.60 7.07 19.45
N LEU A 6 -24.76 7.87 20.09
CA LEU A 6 -23.67 8.56 19.43
C LEU A 6 -22.63 7.53 18.98
N GLU A 7 -22.65 7.23 17.68
CA GLU A 7 -21.61 6.51 16.96
C GLU A 7 -20.26 7.25 17.14
N GLU A 8 -19.40 6.72 18.02
CA GLU A 8 -17.98 7.04 18.02
C GLU A 8 -17.38 6.54 16.70
N THR A 9 -17.40 7.40 15.67
CA THR A 9 -16.71 7.15 14.41
C THR A 9 -15.21 6.91 14.66
N ALA A 10 -14.59 6.04 13.88
CA ALA A 10 -13.18 5.67 13.99
C ALA A 10 -12.22 6.88 14.02
N THR A 11 -12.64 8.02 13.49
CA THR A 11 -11.98 9.32 13.54
C THR A 11 -11.73 9.81 14.97
N SER A 12 -12.66 9.57 15.90
CA SER A 12 -12.54 9.98 17.30
C SER A 12 -11.53 9.16 18.10
N ARG A 13 -11.22 7.92 17.68
CA ARG A 13 -10.15 7.11 18.30
C ARG A 13 -8.76 7.59 17.92
N CYS A 14 -8.58 8.14 16.72
CA CYS A 14 -7.29 8.63 16.25
C CYS A 14 -6.81 9.87 17.03
N MET A 15 -7.75 10.72 17.49
CA MET A 15 -7.41 11.97 18.19
C MET A 15 -7.15 11.84 19.70
N ARG A 16 -7.36 10.66 20.30
CA ARG A 16 -7.15 10.42 21.75
C ARG A 16 -5.84 9.70 22.10
N GLN A 17 -4.83 9.74 21.24
CA GLN A 17 -3.47 9.38 21.66
C GLN A 17 -2.86 10.50 22.52
N ARG A 18 -3.14 10.37 23.82
CA ARG A 18 -2.51 11.12 24.91
C ARG A 18 -0.98 11.11 24.79
N GLY A 19 -0.39 12.29 24.56
CA GLY A 19 0.90 12.66 25.14
C GLY A 19 2.13 11.81 24.82
N VAL A 20 2.25 11.25 23.62
CA VAL A 20 3.54 10.72 23.17
C VAL A 20 4.48 11.92 23.02
N LYS A 21 5.49 12.03 23.91
CA LYS A 21 6.55 13.04 23.79
C LYS A 21 7.24 12.82 22.44
N ARG A 22 6.93 13.67 21.47
CA ARG A 22 7.57 13.65 20.15
C ARG A 22 9.08 13.71 20.35
N ARG A 23 9.79 12.70 19.84
CA ARG A 23 11.25 12.70 19.86
C ARG A 23 11.71 13.81 18.91
N GLN A 24 12.35 14.83 19.46
CA GLN A 24 12.88 15.93 18.67
C GLN A 24 13.85 15.37 17.62
N GLY A 25 13.55 15.60 16.34
CA GLY A 25 14.30 15.02 15.21
C GLY A 25 13.70 13.74 14.62
N SER A 26 12.45 13.39 14.94
CA SER A 26 11.73 12.33 14.22
C SER A 26 11.53 12.68 12.73
N ILE A 27 11.19 11.69 11.92
CA ILE A 27 10.79 11.90 10.52
C ILE A 27 9.61 12.90 10.46
N GLU A 28 8.68 12.85 11.41
CA GLU A 28 7.55 13.80 11.43
C GLU A 28 8.01 15.24 11.69
N ASP A 29 9.00 15.44 12.56
CA ASP A 29 9.60 16.77 12.78
C ASP A 29 10.31 17.28 11.53
N VAL A 30 11.00 16.39 10.81
CA VAL A 30 11.65 16.74 9.54
C VAL A 30 10.59 17.13 8.51
N ILE A 31 9.53 16.33 8.36
CA ILE A 31 8.41 16.58 7.44
C ILE A 31 7.68 17.88 7.79
N ALA A 32 7.40 18.13 9.07
CA ALA A 32 6.74 19.35 9.54
C ALA A 32 7.56 20.61 9.20
N ARG A 33 8.89 20.52 9.17
CA ARG A 33 9.78 21.61 8.74
C ARG A 33 9.83 21.80 7.22
N GLN A 34 9.30 20.87 6.42
CA GLN A 34 9.36 20.97 4.96
C GLN A 34 8.30 21.91 4.35
N HIS A 35 7.41 22.51 5.16
CA HIS A 35 6.38 23.46 4.70
C HIS A 35 5.51 22.87 3.55
N LEU A 36 5.16 21.58 3.67
CA LEU A 36 4.29 20.91 2.70
C LEU A 36 2.86 21.48 2.76
N PRO A 37 2.09 21.40 1.65
CA PRO A 37 0.72 21.89 1.64
C PRO A 37 -0.14 21.16 2.67
N PRO A 38 -1.16 21.83 3.25
CA PRO A 38 -2.12 21.16 4.13
C PRO A 38 -2.86 20.05 3.36
N GLY A 39 -3.26 19.00 4.07
CA GLY A 39 -4.03 17.90 3.48
C GLY A 39 -5.37 18.38 2.91
N PRO A 40 -5.96 17.61 1.99
CA PRO A 40 -7.20 17.98 1.30
C PRO A 40 -8.38 18.04 2.28
N SER A 41 -9.23 19.05 2.12
CA SER A 41 -10.44 19.28 2.92
C SER A 41 -11.72 18.73 2.28
N ASN A 42 -11.65 18.40 0.98
CA ASN A 42 -12.76 17.90 0.19
C ASN A 42 -12.25 16.98 -0.93
N LEU A 43 -13.19 16.32 -1.62
CA LEU A 43 -12.88 15.34 -2.67
C LEU A 43 -12.14 15.97 -3.86
N GLN A 44 -12.49 17.19 -4.26
CA GLN A 44 -11.83 17.85 -5.38
C GLN A 44 -10.36 18.12 -5.06
N GLU A 45 -10.09 18.63 -3.86
CA GLU A 45 -8.73 18.83 -3.37
C GLU A 45 -7.98 17.50 -3.27
N LEU A 46 -8.62 16.42 -2.81
CA LEU A 46 -8.00 15.10 -2.73
C LEU A 46 -7.48 14.63 -4.08
N MET A 47 -8.25 14.82 -5.15
CA MET A 47 -7.85 14.44 -6.51
C MET A 47 -6.73 15.31 -7.09
N GLN A 48 -6.59 16.55 -6.61
CA GLN A 48 -5.55 17.49 -7.05
C GLN A 48 -4.31 17.46 -6.14
N PHE A 49 -4.44 16.88 -4.95
CA PHE A 49 -3.41 16.90 -3.93
C PHE A 49 -2.07 16.30 -4.39
N PRO A 50 -2.01 15.17 -5.13
CA PRO A 50 -0.75 14.65 -5.66
C PRO A 50 -0.01 15.64 -6.58
N GLU A 51 -0.75 16.40 -7.39
CA GLU A 51 -0.18 17.40 -8.29
C GLU A 51 0.36 18.61 -7.52
N HIS A 52 -0.41 19.13 -6.56
CA HIS A 52 0.03 20.22 -5.68
C HIS A 52 1.28 19.83 -4.88
N MET A 53 1.34 18.60 -4.37
CA MET A 53 2.50 18.06 -3.66
C MET A 53 3.76 18.08 -4.54
N VAL A 54 3.67 17.62 -5.79
CA VAL A 54 4.80 17.63 -6.73
C VAL A 54 5.27 19.06 -6.98
N TRP A 55 4.34 20.00 -7.20
CA TRP A 55 4.69 21.40 -7.43
C TRP A 55 5.46 22.00 -6.25
N THR A 56 4.93 21.87 -5.02
CA THR A 56 5.60 22.39 -3.82
C THR A 56 6.96 21.74 -3.60
N VAL A 57 7.08 20.41 -3.76
CA VAL A 57 8.36 19.71 -3.62
C VAL A 57 9.37 20.18 -4.69
N PHE A 58 8.92 20.47 -5.90
CA PHE A 58 9.80 20.84 -7.02
C PHE A 58 10.18 22.31 -7.07
N GLU A 59 9.56 23.17 -6.25
CA GLU A 59 10.09 24.53 -5.96
C GLU A 59 11.51 24.48 -5.40
N ARG A 60 11.86 23.36 -4.74
CA ARG A 60 13.19 23.07 -4.23
C ARG A 60 14.00 22.26 -5.23
N ALA A 61 14.96 22.90 -5.88
CA ALA A 61 15.73 22.29 -6.96
C ALA A 61 16.53 21.04 -6.53
N ASP A 62 17.01 21.00 -5.28
CA ASP A 62 17.70 19.85 -4.71
C ASP A 62 16.75 18.65 -4.55
N PHE A 63 15.50 18.89 -4.15
CA PHE A 63 14.49 17.84 -4.01
C PHE A 63 14.04 17.33 -5.36
N LYS A 64 13.75 18.22 -6.31
CA LYS A 64 13.45 17.84 -7.70
C LYS A 64 14.50 16.92 -8.26
N SER A 65 15.78 17.29 -8.15
CA SER A 65 16.90 16.50 -8.69
C SER A 65 16.99 15.12 -8.03
N ARG A 66 16.80 15.05 -6.71
CA ARG A 66 16.81 13.79 -5.95
C ARG A 66 15.63 12.89 -6.33
N VAL A 67 14.42 13.44 -6.45
CA VAL A 67 13.21 12.69 -6.83
C VAL A 67 13.39 12.10 -8.23
N LEU A 68 13.80 12.91 -9.21
CA LEU A 68 14.02 12.43 -10.57
C LEU A 68 15.13 11.36 -10.64
N SER A 69 16.22 11.54 -9.89
CA SER A 69 17.29 10.55 -9.79
C SER A 69 16.81 9.21 -9.21
N LEU A 70 15.93 9.24 -8.19
CA LEU A 70 15.36 8.01 -7.64
C LEU A 70 14.40 7.32 -8.63
N LEU A 71 13.56 8.11 -9.30
CA LEU A 71 12.52 7.60 -10.20
C LEU A 71 13.06 7.17 -11.57
N GLN A 72 14.32 7.47 -11.91
CA GLN A 72 14.93 7.04 -13.17
C GLN A 72 14.98 5.52 -13.33
N HIS A 73 14.97 4.78 -12.22
CA HIS A 73 14.99 3.32 -12.20
C HIS A 73 13.59 2.70 -12.37
N GLY A 74 12.55 3.54 -12.38
CA GLY A 74 11.16 3.11 -12.39
C GLY A 74 10.65 2.66 -11.03
N VAL A 75 9.35 2.35 -11.00
CA VAL A 75 8.62 1.91 -9.82
C VAL A 75 7.92 0.60 -10.17
N CYS A 76 8.19 -0.44 -9.39
CA CYS A 76 7.43 -1.69 -9.43
C CYS A 76 6.58 -1.74 -8.16
N GLU A 77 5.29 -1.97 -8.30
CA GLU A 77 4.38 -2.13 -7.16
C GLU A 77 3.66 -3.46 -7.17
N SER A 78 3.40 -3.95 -5.96
CA SER A 78 2.49 -5.02 -5.65
C SER A 78 1.73 -4.63 -4.38
N SER A 79 0.45 -4.99 -4.30
CA SER A 79 -0.38 -4.64 -3.15
C SER A 79 -1.26 -5.82 -2.75
N ASP A 80 -1.28 -6.13 -1.46
CA ASP A 80 -2.12 -7.19 -0.92
C ASP A 80 -3.24 -6.55 -0.10
N TYR A 81 -4.49 -6.96 -0.36
CA TYR A 81 -5.69 -6.37 0.25
C TYR A 81 -5.81 -4.86 -0.06
N SER A 82 -5.64 -4.52 -1.33
CA SER A 82 -5.58 -3.14 -1.84
C SER A 82 -6.92 -2.40 -1.83
N GLY A 83 -8.03 -3.10 -1.56
CA GLY A 83 -9.37 -2.61 -1.78
C GLY A 83 -9.53 -2.17 -3.24
N VAL A 84 -9.85 -0.88 -3.44
CA VAL A 84 -10.02 -0.26 -4.76
C VAL A 84 -8.71 0.29 -5.36
N PHE A 85 -7.56 -0.02 -4.77
CA PHE A 85 -6.22 0.37 -5.23
C PHE A 85 -6.01 1.89 -5.30
N ALA A 86 -6.40 2.58 -4.22
CA ALA A 86 -6.31 4.03 -4.11
C ALA A 86 -4.85 4.54 -4.23
N GLU A 87 -3.89 3.76 -3.74
CA GLU A 87 -2.45 4.05 -3.84
C GLU A 87 -1.96 4.04 -5.29
N GLY A 88 -2.46 3.15 -6.12
CA GLY A 88 -2.15 3.09 -7.55
C GLY A 88 -2.62 4.36 -8.25
N GLU A 89 -3.86 4.77 -7.99
CA GLU A 89 -4.43 6.02 -8.54
C GLU A 89 -3.66 7.26 -8.06
N ALA A 90 -3.32 7.34 -6.76
CA ALA A 90 -2.54 8.44 -6.21
C ALA A 90 -1.16 8.55 -6.88
N LYS A 91 -0.46 7.42 -7.09
CA LYS A 91 0.82 7.39 -7.82
C LYS A 91 0.64 7.78 -9.28
N ARG A 92 -0.41 7.29 -9.95
CA ARG A 92 -0.72 7.66 -11.35
C ARG A 92 -0.90 9.17 -11.50
N LEU A 93 -1.61 9.81 -10.57
CA LEU A 93 -1.79 11.28 -10.56
C LEU A 93 -0.46 12.01 -10.29
N MET A 94 0.34 11.53 -9.34
CA MET A 94 1.66 12.09 -9.04
C MET A 94 2.61 11.98 -10.24
N PHE A 95 2.68 10.83 -10.91
CA PHE A 95 3.55 10.61 -12.08
C PHE A 95 3.12 11.47 -13.27
N ARG A 96 1.81 11.65 -13.49
CA ARG A 96 1.30 12.60 -14.48
C ARG A 96 1.74 14.03 -14.16
N ALA A 97 1.70 14.45 -12.90
CA ALA A 97 2.17 15.78 -12.50
C ALA A 97 3.68 15.96 -12.73
N ILE A 98 4.49 14.94 -12.40
CA ILE A 98 5.94 14.93 -12.68
C ILE A 98 6.19 15.06 -14.19
N GLU A 99 5.49 14.28 -15.02
CA GLU A 99 5.61 14.34 -16.48
C GLU A 99 5.25 15.74 -17.00
N ARG A 100 4.15 16.33 -16.55
CA ARG A 100 3.74 17.69 -16.96
C ARG A 100 4.80 18.74 -16.61
N GLN A 101 5.40 18.66 -15.42
CA GLN A 101 6.32 19.69 -14.93
C GLN A 101 7.75 19.52 -15.46
N THR A 102 8.14 18.32 -15.90
CA THR A 102 9.54 18.00 -16.21
C THR A 102 9.75 17.33 -17.57
N GLY A 103 8.69 16.86 -18.21
CA GLY A 103 8.75 15.98 -19.38
C GLY A 103 9.21 14.54 -19.07
N PHE A 104 9.58 14.23 -17.82
CA PHE A 104 10.04 12.91 -17.42
C PHE A 104 8.85 11.96 -17.18
N LYS A 105 8.77 10.91 -17.99
CA LYS A 105 7.83 9.80 -17.80
C LYS A 105 8.42 8.80 -16.82
N VAL A 106 7.82 8.67 -15.65
CA VAL A 106 8.22 7.67 -14.65
C VAL A 106 7.84 6.28 -15.18
N PRO A 107 8.79 5.35 -15.41
CA PRO A 107 8.45 3.97 -15.71
C PRO A 107 7.76 3.37 -14.49
N HIS A 108 6.56 2.83 -14.65
CA HIS A 108 5.78 2.27 -13.54
C HIS A 108 5.07 1.01 -14.01
N VAL A 109 5.10 -0.02 -13.15
CA VAL A 109 4.40 -1.28 -13.37
C VAL A 109 3.73 -1.70 -12.07
N ALA A 110 2.41 -1.93 -12.14
CA ALA A 110 1.68 -2.68 -11.12
C ALA A 110 1.69 -4.15 -11.50
N THR A 111 2.32 -4.98 -10.69
CA THR A 111 2.55 -6.40 -11.00
C THR A 111 1.45 -7.28 -10.44
N ARG A 112 1.22 -7.21 -9.13
CA ARG A 112 0.31 -8.12 -8.42
C ARG A 112 -0.57 -7.32 -7.48
N THR A 113 -1.86 -7.57 -7.55
CA THR A 113 -2.82 -6.98 -6.61
C THR A 113 -3.81 -8.04 -6.16
N CYS A 114 -4.28 -7.98 -4.92
CA CYS A 114 -5.35 -8.87 -4.48
C CYS A 114 -6.30 -8.18 -3.51
N ASP A 115 -7.54 -8.69 -3.47
CA ASP A 115 -8.48 -8.38 -2.40
C ASP A 115 -9.46 -9.54 -2.24
N ILE A 116 -9.95 -9.78 -1.02
CA ILE A 116 -10.94 -10.83 -0.72
C ILE A 116 -12.37 -10.37 -1.01
N ASP A 117 -12.61 -9.05 -1.03
CA ASP A 117 -13.91 -8.47 -1.34
C ASP A 117 -14.18 -8.52 -2.85
N SER A 118 -15.37 -9.00 -3.23
CA SER A 118 -15.75 -9.20 -4.62
C SER A 118 -15.91 -7.89 -5.41
N SER A 119 -16.32 -6.81 -4.74
CA SER A 119 -16.46 -5.49 -5.36
C SER A 119 -15.10 -4.82 -5.59
N ALA A 120 -14.18 -5.00 -4.64
CA ALA A 120 -12.78 -4.63 -4.78
C ALA A 120 -12.16 -5.40 -5.95
N GLN A 121 -12.30 -6.73 -6.00
CA GLN A 121 -11.79 -7.53 -7.12
C GLN A 121 -12.31 -7.07 -8.48
N ALA A 122 -13.62 -6.82 -8.61
CA ALA A 122 -14.19 -6.32 -9.87
C ALA A 122 -13.55 -4.99 -10.29
N THR A 123 -13.29 -4.11 -9.33
CA THR A 123 -12.58 -2.84 -9.55
C THR A 123 -11.13 -3.08 -9.98
N LEU A 124 -10.40 -3.98 -9.31
CA LEU A 124 -9.01 -4.31 -9.63
C LEU A 124 -8.88 -4.94 -11.02
N VAL A 125 -9.79 -5.86 -11.39
CA VAL A 125 -9.84 -6.44 -12.74
C VAL A 125 -10.09 -5.35 -13.77
N HIS A 126 -11.04 -4.45 -13.52
CA HIS A 126 -11.30 -3.32 -14.41
C HIS A 126 -10.08 -2.40 -14.58
N ILE A 127 -9.38 -2.08 -13.48
CA ILE A 127 -8.14 -1.30 -13.53
C ILE A 127 -7.09 -2.02 -14.36
N SER A 128 -6.91 -3.33 -14.14
CA SER A 128 -5.95 -4.14 -14.90
C SER A 128 -6.25 -4.06 -16.40
N ASP A 129 -7.48 -4.39 -16.79
CA ASP A 129 -7.86 -4.49 -18.20
C ASP A 129 -7.83 -3.14 -18.92
N VAL A 130 -8.36 -2.08 -18.28
CA VAL A 130 -8.61 -0.79 -18.94
C VAL A 130 -7.44 0.18 -18.77
N GLN A 131 -6.87 0.27 -17.58
CA GLN A 131 -5.82 1.25 -17.28
C GLN A 131 -4.42 0.67 -17.53
N GLU A 132 -4.18 -0.54 -17.02
CA GLU A 132 -2.88 -1.22 -17.10
C GLU A 132 -2.73 -2.15 -18.31
N ARG A 133 -3.76 -2.25 -19.16
CA ARG A 133 -3.76 -3.08 -20.39
C ARG A 133 -3.44 -4.56 -20.14
N GLY A 134 -3.93 -5.10 -19.02
CA GLY A 134 -3.73 -6.47 -18.59
C GLY A 134 -2.34 -6.77 -18.00
N ASN A 135 -1.51 -5.77 -17.72
CA ASN A 135 -0.18 -5.99 -17.15
C ASN A 135 -0.21 -6.30 -15.64
N MET A 136 -1.36 -6.09 -14.98
CA MET A 136 -1.52 -6.34 -13.54
C MET A 136 -2.23 -7.67 -13.31
N CYS A 137 -1.59 -8.59 -12.59
CA CYS A 137 -2.21 -9.83 -12.14
C CYS A 137 -3.09 -9.57 -10.93
N VAL A 138 -4.40 -9.86 -11.05
CA VAL A 138 -5.37 -9.73 -9.96
C VAL A 138 -5.64 -11.11 -9.37
N PHE A 139 -5.38 -11.26 -8.08
CA PHE A 139 -5.67 -12.49 -7.35
C PHE A 139 -6.87 -12.31 -6.42
N PRO A 140 -7.71 -13.35 -6.25
CA PRO A 140 -8.75 -13.33 -5.25
C PRO A 140 -8.25 -13.38 -3.81
N ASP A 141 -7.06 -13.94 -3.59
CA ASP A 141 -6.43 -14.02 -2.28
C ASP A 141 -4.91 -14.12 -2.42
N ILE A 142 -4.16 -13.54 -1.49
CA ILE A 142 -2.69 -13.57 -1.47
C ILE A 142 -2.15 -15.01 -1.46
N ARG A 143 -2.86 -15.95 -0.84
CA ARG A 143 -2.49 -17.36 -0.80
C ARG A 143 -2.42 -17.99 -2.18
N GLN A 144 -3.15 -17.47 -3.16
CA GLN A 144 -3.07 -17.97 -4.54
C GLN A 144 -1.73 -17.64 -5.22
N GLN A 145 -0.91 -16.76 -4.63
CA GLN A 145 0.48 -16.56 -5.05
C GLN A 145 1.41 -17.69 -4.59
N VAL A 146 0.94 -18.57 -3.71
CA VAL A 146 1.70 -19.69 -3.14
C VAL A 146 1.37 -20.97 -3.92
N HIS A 147 2.39 -21.77 -4.23
CA HIS A 147 2.22 -23.06 -4.90
C HIS A 147 1.27 -23.96 -4.09
N GLN A 148 0.38 -24.72 -4.75
CA GLN A 148 -0.65 -25.52 -4.05
C GLN A 148 -0.07 -26.44 -2.97
N LEU A 149 1.01 -27.18 -3.27
CA LEU A 149 1.69 -28.02 -2.27
C LEU A 149 2.21 -27.25 -1.04
N ALA A 150 2.63 -26.00 -1.24
CA ALA A 150 3.06 -25.13 -0.14
C ALA A 150 1.84 -24.65 0.67
N GLN A 151 0.71 -24.34 0.01
CA GLN A 151 -0.54 -24.02 0.70
C GLN A 151 -0.99 -25.20 1.57
N ASP A 152 -0.99 -26.42 1.03
CA ASP A 152 -1.41 -27.62 1.76
C ASP A 152 -0.52 -27.86 2.99
N TRP A 153 0.79 -27.64 2.87
CA TRP A 153 1.73 -27.73 3.98
C TRP A 153 1.45 -26.66 5.04
N LEU A 154 1.23 -25.41 4.63
CA LEU A 154 0.90 -24.30 5.53
C LEU A 154 -0.41 -24.55 6.28
N ASP A 155 -1.43 -25.07 5.61
CA ASP A 155 -2.70 -25.43 6.24
C ASP A 155 -2.53 -26.57 7.25
N GLY A 156 -1.67 -27.55 6.96
CA GLY A 156 -1.31 -28.61 7.90
C GLY A 156 -0.52 -28.12 9.12
N CYS A 157 0.18 -26.99 9.02
CA CYS A 157 0.91 -26.35 10.11
C CYS A 157 0.08 -25.31 10.87
N ALA A 158 -1.03 -24.83 10.30
CA ALA A 158 -1.85 -23.80 10.90
C ALA A 158 -2.37 -24.27 12.28
N PRO A 159 -2.19 -23.46 13.35
CA PRO A 159 -2.65 -23.85 14.67
C PRO A 159 -4.18 -23.94 14.71
N GLY A 160 -4.70 -25.00 15.32
CA GLY A 160 -6.14 -25.16 15.53
C GLY A 160 -6.71 -24.14 16.53
N PRO A 161 -8.04 -23.99 16.61
CA PRO A 161 -8.70 -23.01 17.48
C PRO A 161 -8.41 -23.22 18.98
N GLU A 162 -8.06 -24.44 19.38
CA GLU A 162 -7.73 -24.82 20.76
C GLU A 162 -6.24 -24.62 21.12
N ALA A 163 -5.40 -24.14 20.18
CA ALA A 163 -3.98 -23.96 20.41
C ALA A 163 -3.70 -22.79 21.36
N THR A 164 -2.75 -22.97 22.28
CA THR A 164 -2.29 -21.90 23.16
C THR A 164 -1.55 -20.81 22.38
N GLN A 165 -1.41 -19.62 22.98
CA GLN A 165 -0.66 -18.52 22.37
C GLN A 165 0.78 -18.92 22.00
N ASP A 166 1.46 -19.69 22.85
CA ASP A 166 2.82 -20.17 22.59
C ASP A 166 2.86 -21.16 21.42
N GLN A 167 1.88 -22.06 21.32
CA GLN A 167 1.77 -22.99 20.20
C GLN A 167 1.48 -22.28 18.89
N GLN A 168 0.63 -21.25 18.92
CA GLN A 168 0.36 -20.40 17.76
C GLN A 168 1.64 -19.68 17.29
N ALA A 169 2.39 -19.09 18.22
CA ALA A 169 3.64 -18.41 17.91
C ALA A 169 4.66 -19.35 17.28
N GLN A 170 4.85 -20.55 17.85
CA GLN A 170 5.76 -21.57 17.32
C GLN A 170 5.35 -22.06 15.93
N ALA A 171 4.05 -22.29 15.71
CA ALA A 171 3.53 -22.71 14.42
C ALA A 171 3.78 -21.64 13.34
N TYR A 172 3.46 -20.37 13.62
CA TYR A 172 3.71 -19.29 12.66
C TYR A 172 5.20 -19.03 12.42
N GLU A 173 6.05 -19.16 13.43
CA GLU A 173 7.50 -19.08 13.27
C GLU A 173 8.02 -20.20 12.35
N ALA A 174 7.56 -21.44 12.57
CA ALA A 174 7.93 -22.56 11.71
C ALA A 174 7.45 -22.38 10.26
N MET A 175 6.23 -21.85 10.06
CA MET A 175 5.69 -21.54 8.74
C MET A 175 6.51 -20.48 8.02
N HIS A 176 6.84 -19.38 8.71
CA HIS A 176 7.67 -18.31 8.18
C HIS A 176 9.06 -18.80 7.80
N ASP A 177 9.69 -19.59 8.67
CA ASP A 177 11.00 -20.18 8.42
C ASP A 177 11.00 -21.10 7.20
N TRP A 178 9.97 -21.93 7.07
CA TRP A 178 9.80 -22.82 5.93
C TRP A 178 9.62 -22.03 4.63
N LEU A 179 8.76 -21.00 4.61
CA LEU A 179 8.55 -20.13 3.45
C LEU A 179 9.85 -19.44 3.03
N ARG A 180 10.63 -18.94 3.99
CA ARG A 180 11.92 -18.30 3.69
C ARG A 180 12.92 -19.26 3.05
N ARG A 181 12.97 -20.53 3.50
CA ARG A 181 13.86 -21.56 2.94
C ARG A 181 13.39 -22.09 1.58
N ASN A 182 12.08 -22.01 1.30
CA ASN A 182 11.46 -22.59 0.11
C ASN A 182 10.94 -21.54 -0.88
N GLY A 183 11.18 -20.25 -0.63
CA GLY A 183 10.55 -19.15 -1.36
C GLY A 183 10.80 -19.15 -2.86
N SER A 184 11.86 -19.83 -3.34
CA SER A 184 12.18 -19.96 -4.77
C SER A 184 11.15 -20.77 -5.58
N TRP A 185 10.39 -21.65 -4.93
CA TRP A 185 9.35 -22.44 -5.57
C TRP A 185 7.99 -22.30 -4.87
N ALA A 186 7.99 -22.04 -3.56
CA ALA A 186 6.77 -21.94 -2.76
C ALA A 186 5.94 -20.71 -3.12
N VAL A 187 6.58 -19.62 -3.56
CA VAL A 187 5.92 -18.40 -4.03
C VAL A 187 6.24 -18.25 -5.50
N ASN A 188 5.24 -17.90 -6.31
CA ASN A 188 5.48 -17.70 -7.73
C ASN A 188 6.51 -16.58 -7.91
N GLN A 189 7.73 -16.93 -8.33
CA GLN A 189 8.87 -16.01 -8.44
C GLN A 189 8.93 -15.33 -9.80
N ASP A 190 7.91 -15.48 -10.65
CA ASP A 190 7.89 -14.89 -11.99
C ASP A 190 8.21 -13.39 -11.91
N ARG A 191 9.42 -13.11 -12.44
CA ARG A 191 10.12 -11.84 -12.57
C ARG A 191 9.79 -11.21 -13.91
#